data_AF-A0AA51ENE5-F1
#
_entry.id   AF-A0AA51ENE5-F1
#
_cell.length_a   1.000
_cell.length_b   1.000
_cell.length_c   1.000
_cell.angle_alpha   90.00
_cell.angle_beta   90.00
_cell.angle_gamma   90.00
#
_symmetry.space_group_name_H-M   'P 1'
#
loop_
_entity.id
_entity.type
_entity.pdbx_description
1 polymer ?
#
loop_
_entity_poly.entity_id
_entity_poly.type
_entity_poly.pdbx_seq_one_letter_code
_entity_poly.pdbx_strand_id
1 'polypeptide(L)'
;APLHPVMPALVEVYVNSILVTNNKGTNEYFNQPITEEEIRRVFRNSIFGVNFDSKNKEFSPMDVDGESIEINIEKPTLASQLLLIYYLLLYEDVRLINAGTLISNGRKIKSYTTAFLSELPIKYLLHQAQKDQMSYGGLFSPLLRLLATHFPQLSLVDDWMDDQVFGDSCRHRVDINLSDMSINEAFQCIEENPYRTGKILKAMLSKNPTDIWPFAEITVKYIRSFLGDQVPRHIQELYREVWLRLNTVLPRCLWIMTINALLDINNGNAKNVTVTQENVLVDPLQVLRCDIRVFRCGPILKIILRILEASLAASRSQLSRHLLDKPLLEKSG
;
A
#
# COMPACT_ATOMS: atom_id res chain seq x y z
N ALA A 1 -21.46 8.32 -7.96
CA ALA A 1 -21.76 9.66 -8.48
C ALA A 1 -20.49 10.20 -9.14
N PRO A 2 -20.58 10.86 -10.30
CA PRO A 2 -19.41 11.38 -11.01
C PRO A 2 -18.70 12.45 -10.17
N LEU A 3 -17.38 12.55 -10.33
CA LEU A 3 -16.58 13.57 -9.65
C LEU A 3 -16.91 14.95 -10.24
N HIS A 4 -17.27 15.91 -9.39
CA HIS A 4 -17.53 17.27 -9.86
C HIS A 4 -16.21 17.92 -10.35
N PRO A 5 -16.16 18.52 -11.55
CA PRO A 5 -14.91 18.99 -12.18
C PRO A 5 -14.12 20.02 -11.37
N VAL A 6 -14.77 20.74 -10.46
CA VAL A 6 -14.17 21.79 -9.62
C VAL A 6 -13.47 21.21 -8.37
N MET A 7 -13.73 19.95 -8.01
CA MET A 7 -13.20 19.36 -6.77
C MET A 7 -11.66 19.33 -6.70
N PRO A 8 -10.91 18.95 -7.76
CA PRO A 8 -9.45 18.99 -7.71
C PRO A 8 -8.90 20.39 -7.44
N ALA A 9 -9.47 21.41 -8.09
CA ALA A 9 -9.07 22.81 -7.90
C ALA A 9 -9.37 23.31 -6.47
N LEU A 10 -10.50 22.90 -5.87
CA LEU A 10 -10.81 23.24 -4.47
C LEU A 10 -9.81 22.61 -3.51
N VAL A 11 -9.40 21.35 -3.75
CA VAL A 11 -8.37 20.69 -2.95
C VAL A 11 -7.03 21.43 -3.06
N GLU A 12 -6.66 21.89 -4.25
CA GLU A 12 -5.44 22.70 -4.46
C GLU A 12 -5.46 24.01 -3.68
N VAL A 13 -6.56 24.77 -3.79
CA VAL A 13 -6.73 26.02 -3.04
C VAL A 13 -6.72 25.78 -1.54
N TYR A 14 -7.34 24.69 -1.08
CA TYR A 14 -7.34 24.30 0.32
C TYR A 14 -5.92 23.97 0.83
N VAL A 15 -5.16 23.14 0.12
CA VAL A 15 -3.76 22.82 0.48
C VAL A 15 -2.90 24.09 0.50
N ASN A 16 -3.04 24.95 -0.50
CA ASN A 16 -2.31 26.22 -0.57
C ASN A 16 -2.67 27.15 0.59
N SER A 17 -3.93 27.22 1.00
CA SER A 17 -4.36 28.05 2.15
C SER A 17 -3.75 27.60 3.49
N ILE A 18 -3.32 26.34 3.60
CA ILE A 18 -2.68 25.79 4.79
C ILE A 18 -1.18 26.08 4.79
N LEU A 19 -0.53 25.88 3.63
CA LEU A 19 0.93 25.78 3.50
C LEU A 19 1.60 27.05 2.94
N VAL A 20 0.94 27.81 2.06
CA VAL A 20 1.52 28.94 1.34
C VAL A 20 1.20 30.25 2.06
N THR A 21 2.22 31.01 2.41
CA THR A 21 2.09 32.37 2.98
C THR A 21 1.95 33.41 1.87
N ASN A 22 0.92 34.27 1.94
CA ASN A 22 0.98 35.55 1.25
C ASN A 22 1.86 36.51 2.06
N ASN A 23 2.96 36.98 1.45
CA ASN A 23 3.98 37.87 2.04
C ASN A 23 3.48 39.28 2.46
N LYS A 24 2.18 39.48 2.69
CA LYS A 24 1.60 40.79 3.06
C LYS A 24 0.61 40.66 4.21
N GLY A 25 1.09 40.91 5.42
CA GLY A 25 0.35 41.69 6.42
C GLY A 25 -0.44 40.96 7.50
N THR A 26 -0.98 39.76 7.27
CA THR A 26 -1.74 39.04 8.31
C THR A 26 -1.59 37.52 8.11
N ASN A 27 -0.94 36.86 9.06
CA ASN A 27 -0.80 35.40 9.11
C ASN A 27 -2.13 34.74 9.55
N GLU A 28 -3.23 35.02 8.86
CA GLU A 28 -4.51 34.35 9.11
C GLU A 28 -4.59 33.10 8.23
N TYR A 29 -4.04 32.01 8.73
CA TYR A 29 -4.31 30.68 8.18
C TYR A 29 -5.69 30.24 8.65
N PHE A 30 -6.68 30.29 7.76
CA PHE A 30 -8.07 29.95 8.12
C PHE A 30 -8.31 28.43 8.24
N ASN A 31 -7.40 27.59 7.71
CA ASN A 31 -7.61 26.15 7.59
C ASN A 31 -6.53 25.33 8.30
N GLN A 32 -6.92 24.18 8.86
CA GLN A 32 -6.03 23.21 9.51
C GLN A 32 -5.88 21.93 8.67
N PRO A 33 -4.71 21.25 8.67
CA PRO A 33 -4.54 19.98 7.98
C PRO A 33 -5.44 18.87 8.56
N ILE A 34 -6.00 18.04 7.68
CA ILE A 34 -6.83 16.90 8.09
C ILE A 34 -5.98 15.89 8.88
N THR A 35 -6.54 15.33 9.94
CA THR A 35 -5.85 14.36 10.79
C THR A 35 -5.78 12.96 10.18
N GLU A 36 -4.73 12.20 10.53
CA GLU A 36 -4.62 10.81 10.10
C GLU A 36 -5.83 9.99 10.56
N GLU A 37 -6.37 10.28 11.75
CA GLU A 37 -7.50 9.55 12.30
C GLU A 37 -8.82 9.83 11.57
N GLU A 38 -9.06 11.08 11.18
CA GLU A 38 -10.19 11.41 10.32
C GLU A 38 -10.10 10.69 8.97
N ILE A 39 -8.91 10.62 8.39
CA ILE A 39 -8.70 9.90 7.13
C ILE A 39 -8.90 8.40 7.35
N ARG A 40 -8.29 7.81 8.40
CA ARG A 40 -8.49 6.39 8.75
C ARG A 40 -9.96 6.05 8.88
N ARG A 41 -10.78 6.90 9.50
CA ARG A 41 -12.23 6.67 9.63
C ARG A 41 -12.92 6.48 8.28
N VAL A 42 -12.55 7.27 7.26
CA VAL A 42 -13.09 7.13 5.90
C VAL A 42 -12.64 5.83 5.23
N PHE A 43 -11.44 5.34 5.52
CA PHE A 43 -10.94 4.07 4.97
C PHE A 43 -11.39 2.83 5.76
N ARG A 44 -11.66 2.98 7.06
CA ARG A 44 -12.14 1.91 7.96
C ARG A 44 -13.52 1.41 7.56
N ASN A 45 -14.39 2.31 7.12
CA ASN A 45 -15.73 1.97 6.63
C ASN A 45 -15.70 1.40 5.19
N SER A 46 -14.52 1.17 4.62
CA SER A 46 -14.34 0.54 3.32
C SER A 46 -14.03 -0.96 3.45
N ILE A 47 -14.03 -1.67 2.33
CA ILE A 47 -13.63 -3.09 2.22
C ILE A 47 -12.22 -3.40 2.77
N PHE A 48 -11.43 -2.36 3.08
CA PHE A 48 -10.07 -2.45 3.62
C PHE A 48 -9.98 -2.31 5.14
N GLY A 49 -11.11 -2.11 5.83
CA GLY A 49 -11.17 -1.80 7.27
C GLY A 49 -10.46 -2.79 8.19
N VAL A 50 -10.42 -4.07 7.82
CA VAL A 50 -9.76 -5.14 8.58
C VAL A 50 -8.26 -4.85 8.82
N ASN A 51 -7.60 -4.18 7.87
CA ASN A 51 -6.18 -3.80 8.01
C ASN A 51 -5.98 -2.64 9.02
N PHE A 52 -7.02 -1.84 9.27
CA PHE A 52 -6.99 -0.71 10.22
C PHE A 52 -7.44 -1.14 11.63
N ASP A 53 -8.22 -2.20 11.76
CA ASP A 53 -8.70 -2.72 13.06
C ASP A 53 -7.62 -3.46 13.86
N SER A 54 -6.66 -4.09 13.17
CA SER A 54 -5.66 -4.97 13.80
C SER A 54 -4.67 -4.28 14.77
N LYS A 55 -4.68 -2.94 14.85
CA LYS A 55 -3.79 -2.17 15.74
C LYS A 55 -4.49 -1.51 16.94
N ASN A 56 -5.82 -1.53 17.03
CA ASN A 56 -6.53 -0.94 18.16
C ASN A 56 -7.13 -2.05 19.04
N LYS A 57 -6.32 -2.54 19.99
CA LYS A 57 -6.89 -3.07 21.24
C LYS A 57 -7.74 -1.95 21.85
N GLU A 58 -8.99 -2.28 22.11
CA GLU A 58 -10.01 -1.54 22.86
C GLU A 58 -9.47 -0.31 23.61
N PHE A 59 -9.75 0.88 23.09
CA PHE A 59 -9.72 2.10 23.89
C PHE A 59 -11.16 2.46 24.24
N SER A 60 -11.47 2.42 25.52
CA SER A 60 -12.74 2.89 26.09
C SER A 60 -12.96 4.36 25.75
N PRO A 61 -14.20 4.80 25.46
CA PRO A 61 -14.49 6.19 25.20
C PRO A 61 -14.40 6.93 26.53
N MET A 62 -13.39 7.77 26.70
CA MET A 62 -13.32 8.73 27.80
C MET A 62 -13.25 10.13 27.21
N ASP A 63 -14.41 10.78 27.27
CA ASP A 63 -14.72 12.21 27.24
C ASP A 63 -13.67 13.17 26.65
N VAL A 64 -13.96 13.65 25.43
CA VAL A 64 -13.52 14.98 25.00
C VAL A 64 -14.73 15.71 24.43
N ASP A 65 -15.25 16.61 25.26
CA ASP A 65 -16.28 17.58 24.93
C ASP A 65 -15.76 18.53 23.83
N GLY A 66 -16.46 18.53 22.70
CA GLY A 66 -16.14 19.29 21.51
C GLY A 66 -17.00 18.76 20.38
N GLU A 67 -17.93 19.58 19.88
CA GLU A 67 -18.88 19.27 18.81
C GLU A 67 -18.15 18.82 17.52
N SER A 68 -17.75 17.55 17.46
CA SER A 68 -17.36 16.91 16.22
C SER A 68 -18.64 16.59 15.48
N ILE A 69 -18.86 17.27 14.35
CA ILE A 69 -19.92 16.94 13.41
C ILE A 69 -19.76 15.44 13.08
N GLU A 70 -20.65 14.61 13.62
CA GLU A 70 -20.72 13.18 13.32
C GLU A 70 -21.23 13.03 11.88
N ILE A 71 -20.30 13.13 10.93
CA ILE A 71 -20.59 12.73 9.55
C ILE A 71 -20.73 11.22 9.58
N ASN A 72 -21.99 10.76 9.54
CA ASN A 72 -22.35 9.35 9.49
C ASN A 72 -21.97 8.80 8.09
N ILE A 73 -20.69 8.48 7.89
CA ILE A 73 -20.18 7.92 6.63
C ILE A 73 -20.54 6.44 6.59
N GLU A 74 -21.82 6.12 6.37
CA GLU A 74 -22.30 4.73 6.35
C GLU A 74 -21.61 3.91 5.25
N LYS A 75 -21.21 4.53 4.13
CA LYS A 75 -20.30 3.95 3.12
C LYS A 75 -19.45 5.04 2.43
N PRO A 76 -18.12 5.04 2.58
CA PRO A 76 -17.26 5.96 1.86
C PRO A 76 -17.35 5.69 0.36
N THR A 77 -17.52 6.74 -0.43
CA THR A 77 -17.57 6.60 -1.90
C THR A 77 -16.16 6.51 -2.47
N LEU A 78 -16.02 5.88 -3.64
CA LEU A 78 -14.76 5.89 -4.39
C LEU A 78 -14.25 7.32 -4.63
N ALA A 79 -15.15 8.24 -4.96
CA ALA A 79 -14.83 9.65 -5.18
C ALA A 79 -14.22 10.32 -3.93
N SER A 80 -14.80 10.10 -2.75
CA SER A 80 -14.26 10.67 -1.49
C SER A 80 -12.90 10.08 -1.14
N GLN A 81 -12.72 8.78 -1.36
CA GLN A 81 -11.42 8.12 -1.13
C GLN A 81 -10.34 8.64 -2.09
N LEU A 82 -10.67 8.78 -3.37
CA LEU A 82 -9.75 9.33 -4.38
C LEU A 82 -9.37 10.78 -4.09
N LEU A 83 -10.34 11.61 -3.67
CA LEU A 83 -10.07 13.00 -3.29
C LEU A 83 -9.17 13.11 -2.05
N LEU A 84 -9.34 12.23 -1.06
CA LEU A 84 -8.47 12.19 0.12
C LEU A 84 -7.05 11.75 -0.24
N ILE A 85 -6.89 10.76 -1.13
CA ILE A 85 -5.56 10.40 -1.66
C ILE A 85 -4.96 11.58 -2.42
N TYR A 86 -5.74 12.26 -3.27
CA TYR A 86 -5.25 13.44 -4.00
C TYR A 86 -4.79 14.53 -3.05
N TYR A 87 -5.60 14.85 -2.04
CA TYR A 87 -5.25 15.79 -0.98
C TYR A 87 -3.95 15.40 -0.29
N LEU A 88 -3.82 14.14 0.16
CA LEU A 88 -2.62 13.67 0.88
C LEU A 88 -1.36 13.80 0.03
N LEU A 89 -1.42 13.33 -1.22
CA LEU A 89 -0.28 13.37 -2.11
C LEU A 89 0.10 14.81 -2.49
N LEU A 90 -0.88 15.65 -2.77
CA LEU A 90 -0.66 17.05 -3.09
C LEU A 90 -0.13 17.84 -1.88
N TYR A 91 -0.62 17.54 -0.68
CA TYR A 91 -0.15 18.16 0.55
C TYR A 91 1.33 17.84 0.80
N GLU A 92 1.74 16.59 0.62
CA GLU A 92 3.14 16.18 0.70
C GLU A 92 4.01 16.91 -0.35
N ASP A 93 3.52 17.02 -1.60
CA ASP A 93 4.20 17.73 -2.69
C ASP A 93 4.45 19.20 -2.35
N VAL A 94 3.38 19.92 -2.01
CA VAL A 94 3.44 21.34 -1.68
C VAL A 94 4.28 21.59 -0.43
N ARG A 95 4.20 20.70 0.59
CA ARG A 95 5.03 20.82 1.79
C ARG A 95 6.51 20.68 1.46
N LEU A 96 6.89 19.67 0.66
CA LEU A 96 8.29 19.43 0.29
C LEU A 96 8.85 20.56 -0.59
N ILE A 97 8.07 21.06 -1.56
CA ILE A 97 8.46 22.19 -2.42
C ILE A 97 8.73 23.45 -1.58
N ASN A 98 7.93 23.69 -0.54
CA ASN A 98 8.05 24.86 0.33
C ASN A 98 8.87 24.59 1.60
N ALA A 99 9.53 23.44 1.75
CA ALA A 99 10.20 23.07 3.00
C ALA A 99 11.19 24.14 3.48
N GLY A 100 11.98 24.72 2.58
CA GLY A 100 12.95 25.77 2.91
C GLY A 100 12.33 27.05 3.50
N THR A 101 11.22 27.54 2.93
CA THR A 101 10.53 28.75 3.41
C THR A 101 9.79 28.49 4.73
N LEU A 102 9.30 27.26 4.91
CA LEU A 102 8.62 26.85 6.13
C LEU A 102 9.60 26.71 7.31
N ILE A 103 10.79 26.17 7.05
CA ILE A 103 11.88 26.06 8.03
C ILE A 103 12.40 27.47 8.41
N SER A 104 12.61 28.36 7.44
CA SER A 104 13.07 29.73 7.73
C SER A 104 12.06 30.53 8.57
N ASN A 105 10.77 30.25 8.40
CA ASN A 105 9.70 30.87 9.17
C ASN A 105 9.48 30.19 10.54
N GLY A 106 10.28 29.18 10.90
CA GLY A 106 10.19 28.47 12.19
C GLY A 106 8.89 27.69 12.39
N ARG A 107 8.14 27.39 11.33
CA ARG A 107 6.82 26.77 11.42
C ARG A 107 6.93 25.25 11.45
N LYS A 108 6.36 24.61 12.49
CA LYS A 108 6.19 23.16 12.53
C LYS A 108 4.91 22.79 11.80
N ILE A 109 5.03 22.33 10.56
CA ILE A 109 3.92 21.82 9.76
C ILE A 109 3.78 20.31 9.96
N LYS A 110 2.53 19.83 9.91
CA LYS A 110 2.21 18.42 10.03
C LYS A 110 2.86 17.63 8.88
N SER A 111 3.53 16.55 9.22
CA SER A 111 3.96 15.54 8.25
C SER A 111 3.14 14.28 8.48
N TYR A 112 2.65 13.66 7.41
CA TYR A 112 1.99 12.37 7.51
C TYR A 112 3.03 11.27 7.69
N THR A 113 2.73 10.31 8.55
CA THR A 113 3.66 9.23 8.86
C THR A 113 3.73 8.22 7.72
N THR A 114 4.92 7.66 7.49
CA THR A 114 5.13 6.60 6.49
C THR A 114 4.31 5.35 6.81
N ALA A 115 4.16 5.05 8.11
CA ALA A 115 3.31 3.97 8.62
C ALA A 115 1.85 4.17 8.21
N PHE A 116 1.26 5.34 8.46
CA PHE A 116 -0.10 5.66 8.03
C PHE A 116 -0.25 5.56 6.51
N LEU A 117 0.66 6.18 5.76
CA LEU A 117 0.63 6.15 4.31
C LEU A 117 0.67 4.70 3.80
N SER A 118 1.39 3.79 4.48
CA SER A 118 1.53 2.37 4.11
C SER A 118 0.23 1.57 4.15
N GLU A 119 -0.71 1.97 5.00
CA GLU A 119 -2.00 1.30 5.20
C GLU A 119 -3.02 1.65 4.10
N LEU A 120 -2.76 2.70 3.32
CA LEU A 120 -3.69 3.18 2.30
C LEU A 120 -3.61 2.35 1.00
N PRO A 121 -4.77 1.97 0.40
CA PRO A 121 -4.87 1.20 -0.84
C PRO A 121 -4.67 2.08 -2.08
N ILE A 122 -3.57 2.82 -2.13
CA ILE A 122 -3.31 3.85 -3.16
C ILE A 122 -3.31 3.24 -4.58
N LYS A 123 -2.61 2.12 -4.78
CA LYS A 123 -2.53 1.44 -6.08
C LYS A 123 -3.91 0.97 -6.56
N TYR A 124 -4.67 0.32 -5.69
CA TYR A 124 -6.02 -0.15 -5.98
C TYR A 124 -6.96 0.98 -6.40
N LEU A 125 -6.98 2.08 -5.63
CA LEU A 125 -7.85 3.21 -5.92
C LEU A 125 -7.51 3.85 -7.26
N LEU A 126 -6.22 4.01 -7.55
CA LEU A 126 -5.78 4.57 -8.83
C LEU A 126 -6.16 3.67 -10.01
N HIS A 127 -6.08 2.35 -9.84
CA HIS A 127 -6.52 1.39 -10.83
C HIS A 127 -8.04 1.44 -11.05
N GLN A 128 -8.82 1.64 -9.99
CA GLN A 128 -10.27 1.84 -10.12
C GLN A 128 -10.61 3.16 -10.83
N ALA A 129 -9.86 4.23 -10.58
CA ALA A 129 -10.00 5.49 -11.29
C ALA A 129 -9.65 5.36 -12.79
N GLN A 130 -8.63 4.55 -13.12
CA GLN A 130 -8.24 4.26 -14.51
C GLN A 130 -9.36 3.51 -15.26
N LYS A 131 -10.03 2.54 -14.60
CA LYS A 131 -11.15 1.78 -15.18
C LYS A 131 -12.36 2.66 -15.48
N ASP A 132 -12.61 3.67 -14.65
CA ASP A 132 -13.73 4.62 -14.80
C ASP A 132 -13.22 6.01 -15.22
N GLN A 133 -12.51 6.04 -16.36
CA GLN A 133 -11.90 7.26 -16.90
C GLN A 133 -12.93 8.35 -17.24
N MET A 134 -14.17 7.98 -17.55
CA MET A 134 -15.25 8.93 -17.83
C MET A 134 -15.62 9.76 -16.60
N SER A 135 -15.59 9.16 -15.40
CA SER A 135 -15.98 9.83 -14.16
C SER A 135 -14.79 10.48 -13.43
N TYR A 136 -13.57 9.95 -13.61
CA TYR A 136 -12.38 10.35 -12.83
C TYR A 136 -11.19 10.80 -13.66
N GLY A 137 -11.31 10.91 -14.98
CA GLY A 137 -10.18 11.22 -15.87
C GLY A 137 -9.44 12.52 -15.53
N GLY A 138 -10.17 13.55 -15.05
CA GLY A 138 -9.58 14.81 -14.60
C GLY A 138 -8.72 14.69 -13.33
N LEU A 139 -8.95 13.66 -12.51
CA LEU A 139 -8.19 13.41 -11.27
C LEU A 139 -7.07 12.37 -11.49
N PHE A 140 -7.28 11.42 -12.40
CA PHE A 140 -6.36 10.31 -12.65
C PHE A 140 -4.95 10.78 -13.02
N SER A 141 -4.83 11.69 -13.99
CA SER A 141 -3.51 12.16 -14.46
C SER A 141 -2.72 12.90 -13.37
N PRO A 142 -3.29 13.89 -12.65
CA PRO A 142 -2.63 14.51 -11.51
C PRO A 142 -2.24 13.51 -10.41
N LEU A 143 -3.12 12.56 -10.09
CA LEU A 143 -2.83 11.52 -9.10
C LEU A 143 -1.67 10.61 -9.52
N LEU A 144 -1.65 10.16 -10.77
CA LEU A 144 -0.59 9.30 -11.28
C LEU A 144 0.75 10.03 -11.25
N ARG A 145 0.77 11.32 -11.63
CA ARG A 145 1.96 12.16 -11.54
C ARG A 145 2.47 12.25 -10.10
N LEU A 146 1.59 12.60 -9.16
CA LEU A 146 1.95 12.69 -7.74
C LEU A 146 2.42 11.34 -7.17
N LEU A 147 1.79 10.24 -7.59
CA LEU A 147 2.20 8.90 -7.19
C LEU A 147 3.61 8.58 -7.68
N ALA A 148 3.91 8.84 -8.96
CA ALA A 148 5.22 8.58 -9.53
C ALA A 148 6.32 9.41 -8.84
N THR A 149 5.99 10.63 -8.39
CA THR A 149 6.91 11.50 -7.63
C THR A 149 7.14 10.99 -6.20
N HIS A 150 6.08 10.71 -5.44
CA HIS A 150 6.20 10.43 -4.00
C HIS A 150 6.36 8.94 -3.66
N PHE A 151 5.79 8.06 -4.47
CA PHE A 151 5.78 6.62 -4.27
C PHE A 151 6.19 5.87 -5.56
N PRO A 152 7.41 6.12 -6.10
CA PRO A 152 7.88 5.48 -7.33
C PRO A 152 7.85 3.95 -7.27
N GLN A 153 7.94 3.38 -6.06
CA GLN A 153 7.84 1.94 -5.82
C GLN A 153 6.44 1.35 -6.11
N LEU A 154 5.39 2.18 -6.15
CA LEU A 154 4.03 1.77 -6.51
C LEU A 154 3.72 1.99 -8.00
N SER A 155 4.61 2.68 -8.72
CA SER A 155 4.50 3.01 -10.15
C SER A 155 5.55 2.30 -11.01
N LEU A 156 6.02 1.11 -10.61
CA LEU A 156 6.91 0.31 -11.45
C LEU A 156 6.18 -0.09 -12.74
N VAL A 157 6.83 -0.03 -13.90
CA VAL A 157 6.14 -0.26 -15.19
C VAL A 157 5.59 -1.68 -15.29
N ASP A 158 6.38 -2.67 -14.87
CA ASP A 158 5.98 -4.09 -14.87
C ASP A 158 4.72 -4.31 -14.03
N ASP A 159 4.57 -3.53 -12.96
CA ASP A 159 3.43 -3.55 -12.06
C ASP A 159 2.11 -3.10 -12.67
N TRP A 160 2.17 -2.37 -13.77
CA TRP A 160 1.02 -1.81 -14.49
C TRP A 160 0.77 -2.53 -15.83
N MET A 161 1.81 -3.12 -16.41
CA MET A 161 1.71 -3.94 -17.63
C MET A 161 1.10 -5.31 -17.34
N ASP A 162 1.44 -5.92 -16.19
CA ASP A 162 0.91 -7.24 -15.80
C ASP A 162 -0.61 -7.25 -15.55
N ASP A 163 -1.20 -6.09 -15.21
CA ASP A 163 -2.62 -5.98 -14.87
C ASP A 163 -3.55 -6.26 -16.07
N GLN A 164 -3.08 -6.05 -17.30
CA GLN A 164 -3.84 -6.35 -18.52
C GLN A 164 -3.97 -7.86 -18.76
N VAL A 165 -3.03 -8.67 -18.24
CA VAL A 165 -2.97 -10.12 -18.45
C VAL A 165 -4.03 -10.86 -17.63
N PHE A 166 -4.43 -10.31 -16.48
CA PHE A 166 -5.46 -10.90 -15.62
C PHE A 166 -6.89 -10.66 -16.11
N GLY A 167 -7.12 -9.67 -16.97
CA GLY A 167 -8.43 -9.34 -17.54
C GLY A 167 -8.95 -10.42 -18.51
N ASP A 168 -8.07 -10.97 -19.34
CA ASP A 168 -8.44 -11.87 -20.44
C ASP A 168 -8.39 -13.37 -20.08
N SER A 169 -7.75 -13.73 -18.97
CA SER A 169 -7.52 -15.13 -18.58
C SER A 169 -8.66 -15.77 -17.78
N CYS A 170 -9.78 -15.07 -17.58
CA CYS A 170 -11.00 -15.56 -16.92
C CYS A 170 -11.76 -16.61 -17.76
N ARG A 171 -11.09 -17.65 -18.29
CA ARG A 171 -11.74 -18.65 -19.17
C ARG A 171 -12.21 -19.93 -18.47
N HIS A 172 -11.88 -20.12 -17.20
CA HIS A 172 -12.40 -21.25 -16.42
C HIS A 172 -12.82 -20.80 -15.01
N ARG A 173 -14.11 -20.50 -14.84
CA ARG A 173 -14.70 -20.31 -13.50
C ARG A 173 -14.68 -21.65 -12.79
N VAL A 174 -13.80 -21.77 -11.81
CA VAL A 174 -13.78 -22.90 -10.89
C VAL A 174 -14.68 -22.52 -9.72
N ASP A 175 -15.86 -23.12 -9.65
CA ASP A 175 -16.85 -22.81 -8.62
C ASP A 175 -16.47 -23.50 -7.30
N ILE A 176 -15.52 -22.89 -6.59
CA ILE A 176 -15.07 -23.34 -5.27
C ILE A 176 -15.32 -22.22 -4.26
N ASN A 177 -16.03 -22.60 -3.18
CA ASN A 177 -16.17 -21.75 -2.01
C ASN A 177 -14.82 -21.66 -1.29
N LEU A 178 -14.15 -20.52 -1.47
CA LEU A 178 -12.93 -20.19 -0.75
C LEU A 178 -13.25 -19.89 0.72
N SER A 179 -12.54 -20.55 1.61
CA SER A 179 -12.61 -20.35 3.06
C SER A 179 -11.21 -20.53 3.65
N ASP A 180 -10.96 -19.93 4.82
CA ASP A 180 -9.66 -20.05 5.50
C ASP A 180 -9.26 -21.52 5.72
N MET A 181 -10.23 -22.36 6.09
CA MET A 181 -10.02 -23.79 6.31
C MET A 181 -9.64 -24.52 5.02
N SER A 182 -10.35 -24.26 3.92
CA SER A 182 -10.06 -24.93 2.64
C SER A 182 -8.69 -24.55 2.07
N ILE A 183 -8.26 -23.30 2.28
CA ILE A 183 -6.92 -22.81 1.90
C ILE A 183 -5.84 -23.45 2.79
N ASN A 184 -6.03 -23.45 4.11
CA ASN A 184 -5.08 -24.06 5.05
C ASN A 184 -4.84 -25.54 4.73
N GLU A 185 -5.91 -26.33 4.59
CA GLU A 185 -5.80 -27.76 4.29
C GLU A 185 -5.11 -28.01 2.93
N ALA A 186 -5.45 -27.21 1.92
CA ALA A 186 -4.85 -27.37 0.60
C ALA A 186 -3.37 -26.98 0.55
N PHE A 187 -2.93 -26.03 1.38
CA PHE A 187 -1.53 -25.58 1.41
C PHE A 187 -0.65 -26.42 2.34
N GLN A 188 -1.23 -27.03 3.38
CA GLN A 188 -0.52 -27.99 4.24
C GLN A 188 -0.16 -29.27 3.49
N CYS A 189 -1.07 -29.81 2.67
CA CYS A 189 -0.86 -31.05 1.91
C CYS A 189 -0.32 -30.81 0.49
N ILE A 190 0.45 -29.75 0.25
CA ILE A 190 0.91 -29.39 -1.11
C ILE A 190 1.81 -30.46 -1.75
N GLU A 191 2.68 -31.11 -0.95
CA GLU A 191 3.58 -32.16 -1.44
C GLU A 191 2.83 -33.48 -1.70
N GLU A 192 1.78 -33.76 -0.93
CA GLU A 192 0.97 -34.99 -1.05
C GLU A 192 -0.06 -34.88 -2.19
N ASN A 193 -0.70 -33.71 -2.34
CA ASN A 193 -1.76 -33.48 -3.31
C ASN A 193 -1.67 -32.07 -3.93
N PRO A 194 -0.73 -31.85 -4.86
CA PRO A 194 -0.54 -30.55 -5.53
C PRO A 194 -1.75 -30.13 -6.37
N TYR A 195 -2.59 -31.09 -6.79
CA TYR A 195 -3.79 -30.80 -7.57
C TYR A 195 -4.85 -30.04 -6.77
N ARG A 196 -5.05 -30.39 -5.49
CA ARG A 196 -5.96 -29.69 -4.59
C ARG A 196 -5.53 -28.22 -4.43
N THR A 197 -4.23 -27.99 -4.20
CA THR A 197 -3.64 -26.64 -4.14
C THR A 197 -3.87 -25.87 -5.44
N GLY A 198 -3.61 -26.50 -6.59
CA GLY A 198 -3.81 -25.88 -7.90
C GLY A 198 -5.25 -25.45 -8.16
N LYS A 199 -6.25 -26.23 -7.71
CA LYS A 199 -7.67 -25.86 -7.78
C LYS A 199 -7.99 -24.62 -6.95
N ILE A 200 -7.48 -24.54 -5.73
CA ILE A 200 -7.67 -23.38 -4.85
C ILE A 200 -7.03 -22.13 -5.46
N LEU A 201 -5.79 -22.23 -5.95
CA LEU A 201 -5.10 -21.10 -6.58
C LEU A 201 -5.84 -20.60 -7.82
N LYS A 202 -6.32 -21.51 -8.69
CA LYS A 202 -7.15 -21.14 -9.86
C LYS A 202 -8.48 -20.49 -9.44
N ALA A 203 -9.11 -20.98 -8.38
CA ALA A 203 -10.32 -20.35 -7.85
C ALA A 203 -10.03 -18.94 -7.32
N MET A 204 -8.91 -18.71 -6.61
CA MET A 204 -8.47 -17.37 -6.19
C MET A 204 -8.25 -16.45 -7.40
N LEU A 205 -7.59 -16.93 -8.45
CA LEU A 205 -7.39 -16.17 -9.70
C LEU A 205 -8.70 -15.86 -10.45
N SER A 206 -9.81 -16.54 -10.13
CA SER A 206 -11.11 -16.25 -10.74
C SER A 206 -11.92 -15.16 -10.02
N LYS A 207 -11.53 -14.76 -8.81
CA LYS A 207 -12.26 -13.77 -7.98
C LYS A 207 -11.61 -12.39 -8.03
N ASN A 208 -12.35 -11.32 -7.67
CA ASN A 208 -11.75 -9.99 -7.65
C ASN A 208 -10.59 -9.91 -6.64
N PRO A 209 -9.56 -9.09 -6.90
CA PRO A 209 -8.44 -8.91 -5.97
C PRO A 209 -8.87 -8.55 -4.54
N THR A 210 -9.94 -7.76 -4.40
CA THR A 210 -10.51 -7.37 -3.11
C THR A 210 -11.11 -8.53 -2.33
N ASP A 211 -11.70 -9.49 -3.04
CA ASP A 211 -12.38 -10.64 -2.43
C ASP A 211 -11.37 -11.70 -1.95
N ILE A 212 -10.17 -11.69 -2.52
CA ILE A 212 -9.09 -12.60 -2.13
C ILE A 212 -8.16 -12.01 -1.07
N TRP A 213 -8.13 -10.68 -0.90
CA TRP A 213 -7.26 -9.99 0.05
C TRP A 213 -7.38 -10.49 1.50
N PRO A 214 -8.58 -10.83 2.03
CA PRO A 214 -8.70 -11.40 3.38
C PRO A 214 -7.85 -12.67 3.60
N PHE A 215 -7.56 -13.41 2.53
CA PHE A 215 -6.74 -14.63 2.59
C PHE A 215 -5.24 -14.36 2.40
N ALA A 216 -4.80 -13.10 2.26
CA ALA A 216 -3.40 -12.75 1.96
C ALA A 216 -2.44 -13.28 3.04
N GLU A 217 -2.76 -13.08 4.32
CA GLU A 217 -1.92 -13.51 5.44
C GLU A 217 -1.72 -15.03 5.45
N ILE A 218 -2.81 -15.78 5.31
CA ILE A 218 -2.76 -17.26 5.23
C ILE A 218 -1.97 -17.69 4.00
N THR A 219 -2.18 -17.04 2.86
CA THR A 219 -1.49 -17.38 1.62
C THR A 219 0.02 -17.19 1.71
N VAL A 220 0.44 -16.10 2.34
CA VAL A 220 1.85 -15.78 2.53
C VAL A 220 2.48 -16.65 3.62
N LYS A 221 1.74 -17.01 4.68
CA LYS A 221 2.21 -17.92 5.75
C LYS A 221 2.76 -19.23 5.19
N TYR A 222 2.16 -19.77 4.13
CA TYR A 222 2.58 -21.03 3.52
C TYR A 222 3.60 -20.89 2.38
N ILE A 223 4.14 -19.70 2.12
CA ILE A 223 5.08 -19.47 1.01
C ILE A 223 6.28 -20.43 1.03
N ARG A 224 6.78 -20.80 2.22
CA ARG A 224 7.88 -21.76 2.37
C ARG A 224 7.51 -23.19 1.97
N SER A 225 6.24 -23.57 2.07
CA SER A 225 5.76 -24.88 1.62
C SER A 225 5.82 -24.99 0.08
N PHE A 226 5.74 -23.88 -0.64
CA PHE A 226 5.89 -23.86 -2.11
C PHE A 226 7.36 -24.03 -2.57
N LEU A 227 8.33 -23.94 -1.65
CA LEU A 227 9.76 -24.16 -1.93
C LEU A 227 10.17 -25.64 -1.90
N GLY A 228 9.25 -26.56 -1.60
CA GLY A 228 9.52 -28.00 -1.54
C GLY A 228 9.92 -28.59 -2.90
N ASP A 229 10.86 -29.53 -2.90
CA ASP A 229 11.39 -30.15 -4.12
C ASP A 229 10.33 -30.99 -4.87
N GLN A 230 9.29 -31.46 -4.16
CA GLN A 230 8.19 -32.24 -4.75
C GLN A 230 7.06 -31.37 -5.30
N VAL A 231 7.11 -30.05 -5.11
CA VAL A 231 6.05 -29.15 -5.58
C VAL A 231 6.21 -28.90 -7.08
N PRO A 232 5.23 -29.25 -7.93
CA PRO A 232 5.35 -29.03 -9.36
C PRO A 232 5.48 -27.55 -9.71
N ARG A 233 6.35 -27.23 -10.67
CA ARG A 233 6.61 -25.85 -11.12
C ARG A 233 5.34 -25.08 -11.53
N HIS A 234 4.36 -25.76 -12.11
CA HIS A 234 3.07 -25.14 -12.45
C HIS A 234 2.32 -24.59 -11.23
N ILE A 235 2.39 -25.28 -10.09
CA ILE A 235 1.74 -24.84 -8.83
C ILE A 235 2.46 -23.62 -8.26
N GLN A 236 3.80 -23.61 -8.32
CA GLN A 236 4.60 -22.44 -7.93
C GLN A 236 4.30 -21.22 -8.81
N GLU A 237 4.06 -21.42 -10.11
CA GLU A 237 3.68 -20.35 -11.04
C GLU A 237 2.27 -19.80 -10.73
N LEU A 238 1.29 -20.68 -10.47
CA LEU A 238 -0.04 -20.27 -10.03
C LEU A 238 0.01 -19.49 -8.71
N TYR A 239 0.87 -19.91 -7.78
CA TYR A 239 1.07 -19.16 -6.53
C TYR A 239 1.61 -17.75 -6.80
N ARG A 240 2.61 -17.63 -7.69
CA ARG A 240 3.14 -16.34 -8.12
C ARG A 240 2.06 -15.44 -8.72
N GLU A 241 1.20 -15.97 -9.57
CA GLU A 241 0.08 -15.23 -10.16
C GLU A 241 -0.92 -14.76 -9.10
N VAL A 242 -1.26 -15.61 -8.12
CA VAL A 242 -2.13 -15.22 -6.99
C VAL A 242 -1.47 -14.12 -6.16
N TRP A 243 -0.17 -14.25 -5.88
CA TRP A 243 0.59 -13.23 -5.16
C TRP A 243 0.58 -11.88 -5.90
N LEU A 244 0.79 -11.89 -7.21
CA LEU A 244 0.70 -10.68 -8.03
C LEU A 244 -0.70 -10.06 -8.01
N ARG A 245 -1.75 -10.90 -8.03
CA ARG A 245 -3.13 -10.43 -7.91
C ARG A 245 -3.37 -9.74 -6.57
N LEU A 246 -2.87 -10.29 -5.47
CA LEU A 246 -2.90 -9.66 -4.14
C LEU A 246 -2.11 -8.34 -4.12
N ASN A 247 -0.97 -8.28 -4.82
CA ASN A 247 -0.11 -7.10 -4.91
C ASN A 247 -0.78 -5.89 -5.58
N THR A 248 -1.88 -6.10 -6.31
CA THR A 248 -2.69 -5.00 -6.88
C THR A 248 -3.48 -4.22 -5.81
N VAL A 249 -3.73 -4.84 -4.65
CA VAL A 249 -4.59 -4.29 -3.60
C VAL A 249 -3.80 -3.42 -2.62
N LEU A 250 -2.95 -4.05 -1.81
CA LEU A 250 -2.16 -3.42 -0.75
C LEU A 250 -0.71 -3.93 -0.82
N PRO A 251 0.06 -3.47 -1.82
CA PRO A 251 1.40 -4.00 -2.11
C PRO A 251 2.36 -3.91 -0.93
N ARG A 252 2.42 -2.76 -0.23
CA ARG A 252 3.33 -2.57 0.91
C ARG A 252 3.06 -3.53 2.06
N CYS A 253 1.78 -3.75 2.42
CA CYS A 253 1.40 -4.73 3.43
C CYS A 253 1.82 -6.14 3.00
N LEU A 254 1.54 -6.51 1.74
CA LEU A 254 1.89 -7.82 1.20
C LEU A 254 3.40 -8.07 1.19
N TRP A 255 4.21 -7.07 0.82
CA TRP A 255 5.67 -7.18 0.82
C TRP A 255 6.20 -7.50 2.21
N ILE A 256 5.74 -6.79 3.24
CA ILE A 256 6.17 -7.01 4.62
C ILE A 256 5.71 -8.37 5.14
N MET A 257 4.48 -8.80 4.86
CA MET A 257 4.04 -10.16 5.17
C MET A 257 4.96 -11.20 4.51
N THR A 258 5.30 -10.98 3.23
CA THR A 258 6.09 -11.92 2.42
C THR A 258 7.53 -12.04 2.92
N ILE A 259 8.17 -10.91 3.20
CA ILE A 259 9.52 -10.86 3.77
C ILE A 259 9.51 -11.62 5.10
N ASN A 260 8.60 -11.27 6.02
CA ASN A 260 8.55 -11.90 7.34
C ASN A 260 8.27 -13.40 7.30
N ALA A 261 7.42 -13.88 6.36
CA ALA A 261 7.15 -15.31 6.21
C ALA A 261 8.34 -16.10 5.64
N LEU A 262 9.23 -15.43 4.89
CA LEU A 262 10.41 -16.02 4.28
C LEU A 262 11.69 -15.85 5.10
N LEU A 263 11.67 -15.05 6.18
CA LEU A 263 12.81 -14.94 7.09
C LEU A 263 13.19 -16.33 7.62
N ASP A 264 14.48 -16.62 7.52
CA ASP A 264 15.03 -17.89 7.98
C ASP A 264 15.19 -17.88 9.50
N ILE A 265 14.11 -18.20 10.21
CA ILE A 265 14.08 -18.32 11.68
C ILE A 265 14.79 -19.60 12.15
N ASN A 266 15.14 -20.52 11.25
CA ASN A 266 15.68 -21.84 11.61
C ASN A 266 17.16 -21.81 12.03
N ASN A 267 17.84 -20.68 11.95
CA ASN A 267 19.16 -20.50 12.57
C ASN A 267 19.03 -20.17 14.06
N GLY A 268 18.39 -21.07 14.82
CA GLY A 268 18.53 -21.42 16.25
C GLY A 268 18.68 -20.37 17.38
N ASN A 269 19.08 -19.13 17.12
CA ASN A 269 19.54 -18.16 18.12
C ASN A 269 19.12 -16.71 17.83
N ALA A 270 18.37 -16.45 16.75
CA ALA A 270 17.88 -15.10 16.47
C ALA A 270 16.58 -14.84 17.22
N LYS A 271 16.58 -13.83 18.11
CA LYS A 271 15.36 -13.19 18.63
C LYS A 271 14.39 -12.98 17.46
N ASN A 272 13.08 -13.15 17.66
CA ASN A 272 12.04 -12.89 16.65
C ASN A 272 12.12 -11.43 16.15
N VAL A 273 13.02 -11.14 15.20
CA VAL A 273 13.15 -9.82 14.59
C VAL A 273 12.11 -9.77 13.48
N THR A 274 11.01 -9.08 13.76
CA THR A 274 10.04 -8.73 12.73
C THR A 274 10.61 -7.58 11.91
N VAL A 275 10.68 -7.79 10.60
CA VAL A 275 11.09 -6.74 9.66
C VAL A 275 9.89 -5.82 9.44
N THR A 276 10.08 -4.53 9.73
CA THR A 276 9.07 -3.49 9.52
C THR A 276 9.31 -2.79 8.19
N GLN A 277 8.32 -2.02 7.73
CA GLN A 277 8.46 -1.17 6.54
C GLN A 277 9.65 -0.21 6.67
N GLU A 278 9.88 0.36 7.86
CA GLU A 278 10.98 1.29 8.11
C GLU A 278 12.34 0.62 7.99
N ASN A 279 12.48 -0.61 8.51
CA ASN A 279 13.72 -1.38 8.39
C ASN A 279 14.09 -1.64 6.92
N VAL A 280 13.11 -2.02 6.09
CA VAL A 280 13.30 -2.28 4.65
C VAL A 280 13.63 -1.01 3.88
N LEU A 281 13.03 0.12 4.26
CA LEU A 281 13.32 1.40 3.62
C LEU A 281 14.77 1.86 3.88
N VAL A 282 15.29 1.63 5.09
CA VAL A 282 16.67 1.96 5.46
C VAL A 282 17.67 0.98 4.85
N ASP A 283 17.36 -0.32 4.86
CA ASP A 283 18.21 -1.38 4.33
C ASP A 283 17.39 -2.34 3.43
N PRO A 284 17.25 -2.01 2.13
CA PRO A 284 16.50 -2.84 1.17
C PRO A 284 17.07 -4.25 0.99
N LEU A 285 18.35 -4.47 1.32
CA LEU A 285 18.98 -5.78 1.16
C LEU A 285 18.50 -6.80 2.19
N GLN A 286 17.79 -6.37 3.24
CA GLN A 286 17.12 -7.29 4.17
C GLN A 286 16.13 -8.23 3.46
N VAL A 287 15.56 -7.80 2.33
CA VAL A 287 14.67 -8.63 1.49
C VAL A 287 15.34 -9.92 1.02
N LEU A 288 16.68 -9.92 0.87
CA LEU A 288 17.46 -11.07 0.44
C LEU A 288 17.84 -12.02 1.60
N ARG A 289 17.57 -11.66 2.86
CA ARG A 289 17.82 -12.50 4.05
C ARG A 289 16.69 -13.52 4.25
N CYS A 290 16.37 -14.26 3.19
CA CYS A 290 15.29 -15.24 3.16
C CYS A 290 15.82 -16.69 3.10
N ASP A 291 14.92 -17.66 3.25
CA ASP A 291 15.19 -19.09 3.05
C ASP A 291 15.98 -19.32 1.75
N ILE A 292 17.14 -19.98 1.86
CA ILE A 292 18.06 -20.19 0.73
C ILE A 292 17.44 -20.96 -0.46
N ARG A 293 16.38 -21.73 -0.22
CA ARG A 293 15.67 -22.47 -1.28
C ARG A 293 14.97 -21.53 -2.25
N VAL A 294 14.66 -20.29 -1.84
CA VAL A 294 14.10 -19.25 -2.72
C VAL A 294 14.99 -19.04 -3.95
N PHE A 295 16.31 -19.02 -3.79
CA PHE A 295 17.25 -18.79 -4.91
C PHE A 295 17.26 -19.92 -5.95
N ARG A 296 16.68 -21.07 -5.62
CA ARG A 296 16.49 -22.21 -6.54
C ARG A 296 15.07 -22.30 -7.10
N CYS A 297 14.12 -21.58 -6.51
CA CYS A 297 12.72 -21.57 -6.93
C CYS A 297 12.41 -20.32 -7.77
N GLY A 298 12.49 -20.45 -9.10
CA GLY A 298 12.30 -19.33 -10.04
C GLY A 298 11.04 -18.48 -9.80
N PRO A 299 9.84 -19.06 -9.64
CA PRO A 299 8.61 -18.27 -9.42
C PRO A 299 8.64 -17.44 -8.13
N ILE A 300 9.16 -17.99 -7.03
CA ILE A 300 9.25 -17.29 -5.73
C ILE A 300 10.42 -16.28 -5.74
N LEU A 301 11.54 -16.60 -6.40
CA LEU A 301 12.63 -15.65 -6.60
C LEU A 301 12.15 -14.39 -7.35
N LYS A 302 11.31 -14.55 -8.37
CA LYS A 302 10.69 -13.40 -9.08
C LYS A 302 9.89 -12.50 -8.14
N ILE A 303 9.16 -13.07 -7.17
CA ILE A 303 8.44 -12.30 -6.14
C ILE A 303 9.44 -11.49 -5.32
N ILE A 304 10.50 -12.13 -4.82
CA ILE A 304 11.51 -11.48 -3.99
C ILE A 304 12.26 -10.37 -4.75
N LEU A 305 12.64 -10.61 -6.01
CA LEU A 305 13.30 -9.60 -6.83
C LEU A 305 12.40 -8.38 -7.08
N ARG A 306 11.10 -8.60 -7.27
CA ARG A 306 10.13 -7.51 -7.41
C ARG A 306 9.99 -6.70 -6.12
N ILE A 307 9.92 -7.37 -4.96
CA ILE A 307 9.90 -6.69 -3.66
C ILE A 307 11.20 -5.89 -3.47
N LEU A 308 12.35 -6.46 -3.84
CA LEU A 308 13.65 -5.79 -3.74
C LEU A 308 13.70 -4.54 -4.62
N GLU A 309 13.28 -4.63 -5.88
CA GLU A 309 13.23 -3.48 -6.80
C GLU A 309 12.36 -2.36 -6.23
N ALA A 310 11.15 -2.69 -5.77
CA ALA A 310 10.27 -1.74 -5.12
C ALA A 310 10.88 -1.14 -3.84
N SER A 311 11.58 -1.95 -3.04
CA SER A 311 12.25 -1.49 -1.81
C SER A 311 13.41 -0.54 -2.12
N LEU A 312 14.19 -0.81 -3.16
CA LEU A 312 15.26 0.07 -3.64
C LEU A 312 14.70 1.40 -4.15
N ALA A 313 13.61 1.37 -4.93
CA ALA A 313 12.93 2.59 -5.38
C ALA A 313 12.39 3.42 -4.20
N ALA A 314 11.80 2.75 -3.21
CA ALA A 314 11.27 3.39 -2.02
C ALA A 314 12.36 4.02 -1.15
N SER A 315 13.48 3.32 -0.97
CA SER A 315 14.65 3.80 -0.23
C SER A 315 15.27 5.03 -0.89
N ARG A 316 15.44 5.02 -2.22
CA ARG A 316 15.90 6.19 -2.99
C ARG A 316 14.97 7.39 -2.82
N SER A 317 13.66 7.19 -2.92
CA SER A 317 12.67 8.25 -2.70
C SER A 317 12.73 8.79 -1.28
N GLN A 318 12.86 7.93 -0.26
CA GLN A 318 12.99 8.37 1.13
C GLN A 318 14.25 9.20 1.34
N LEU A 319 15.40 8.77 0.81
CA LEU A 319 16.65 9.52 0.92
C LEU A 319 16.52 10.90 0.26
N SER A 320 15.94 10.97 -0.93
CA SER A 320 15.67 12.24 -1.61
C SER A 320 14.77 13.16 -0.79
N ARG A 321 13.71 12.63 -0.18
CA ARG A 321 12.83 13.39 0.72
C ARG A 321 13.55 13.88 1.98
N HIS A 322 14.35 13.01 2.60
CA HIS A 322 15.11 13.37 3.80
C HIS A 322 16.12 14.50 3.54
N LEU A 323 16.73 14.55 2.34
CA LEU A 323 17.62 15.64 1.93
C LEU A 323 16.87 16.97 1.77
N LEU A 324 15.62 16.94 1.28
CA LEU A 324 14.77 18.13 1.16
C LEU A 324 14.22 18.61 2.50
N ASP A 325 13.87 17.70 3.41
CA ASP A 325 13.37 18.03 4.75
C ASP A 325 14.47 18.58 5.68
N LYS A 326 15.73 18.20 5.43
CA LYS A 326 16.90 18.68 6.17
C LYS A 326 17.91 19.28 5.19
N PRO A 327 17.59 20.43 4.58
CA PRO A 327 18.56 21.11 3.75
C PRO A 327 19.77 21.41 4.62
N LEU A 328 20.96 21.01 4.15
CA LEU A 328 22.21 21.35 4.82
C LEU A 328 22.27 22.89 4.87
N LEU A 329 21.99 23.46 6.04
CA LEU A 329 22.34 24.84 6.33
C LEU A 329 23.86 24.85 6.33
N GLU A 330 24.47 25.09 5.17
CA GLU A 330 25.86 25.50 5.11
C GLU A 330 25.96 26.72 6.03
N LYS A 331 26.60 26.51 7.19
CA LYS A 331 27.08 27.61 8.01
C LYS A 331 28.07 28.35 7.13
N SER A 332 27.60 29.38 6.43
CA SER A 332 28.47 30.40 5.87
C SER A 332 29.28 30.94 7.04
N GLY A 333 30.57 30.61 7.04
CA GLY A 333 31.56 31.14 7.98
C GLY A 333 31.94 32.56 7.65
#